data_AF-A0A3D1XSR1-F1
#
_entry.id   AF-A0A3D1XSR1-F1
#
_cell.length_a   1.000
_cell.length_b   1.000
_cell.length_c   1.000
_cell.angle_alpha   90.00
_cell.angle_beta   90.00
_cell.angle_gamma   90.00
#
_symmetry.space_group_name_H-M   'P 1'
#
loop_
_entity.id
_entity.type
_entity.pdbx_description
1 polymer ?
#
loop_
_entity_poly.entity_id
_entity_poly.type
_entity_poly.pdbx_seq_one_letter_code
_entity_poly.pdbx_strand_id
1 'polypeptide(L)'
;MISKNNITRSVKTLKQLISRCESYGEFDEDGSLRLPVEKTEYSFVSISKEKLVDYESGGMTILDLHQKLEEKMGDCEWSDVSIDIQMPKPKLRTKIF
;
A
#
# COMPACT_ATOMS: atom_id res chain seq x y z
N MET A 1 5.12 0.45 -0.05
CA MET A 1 6.57 0.59 -0.38
C MET A 1 7.12 1.68 0.53
N ILE A 2 8.12 1.41 1.38
CA ILE A 2 8.56 2.40 2.39
C ILE A 2 9.25 3.58 1.70
N SER A 3 8.74 4.80 1.93
CA SER A 3 9.24 6.04 1.33
C SER A 3 10.75 6.22 1.50
N LYS A 4 11.41 6.83 0.50
CA LYS A 4 12.82 7.23 0.58
C LYS A 4 13.08 8.20 1.74
N ASN A 5 12.04 8.93 2.14
CA ASN A 5 12.06 9.90 3.23
C ASN A 5 11.63 9.30 4.57
N ASN A 6 11.50 7.97 4.66
CA ASN A 6 11.23 7.34 5.95
C ASN A 6 12.33 7.71 6.96
N ILE A 7 11.91 8.09 8.18
CA ILE A 7 12.82 8.59 9.22
C ILE A 7 13.96 7.62 9.52
N THR A 8 13.69 6.32 9.53
CA THR A 8 14.70 5.27 9.78
C THR A 8 15.73 5.14 8.65
N ARG A 9 15.40 5.59 7.43
CA ARG A 9 16.31 5.61 6.28
C ARG A 9 17.12 6.89 6.21
N SER A 10 16.54 7.99 6.67
CA SER A 10 17.06 9.34 6.43
C SER A 10 18.10 9.78 7.45
N VAL A 11 17.98 9.34 8.71
CA VAL A 11 18.84 9.76 9.84
C VAL A 11 19.27 8.57 10.69
N LYS A 12 20.52 8.57 11.20
CA LYS A 12 21.09 7.43 11.94
C LYS A 12 21.10 7.61 13.45
N THR A 13 21.01 8.84 13.96
CA THR A 13 20.96 9.15 15.38
C THR A 13 19.95 10.26 15.67
N LEU A 14 19.39 10.30 16.88
CA LEU A 14 18.48 11.38 17.30
C LEU A 14 19.16 12.75 17.22
N LYS A 15 20.47 12.84 17.52
CA LYS A 15 21.23 14.08 17.37
C LYS A 15 21.27 14.57 15.91
N GLN A 16 21.34 13.66 14.94
CA GLN A 16 21.27 14.01 13.52
C GLN A 16 19.86 14.40 13.08
N LEU A 17 18.83 13.74 13.61
CA LEU A 17 17.44 14.12 13.39
C LEU A 17 17.19 15.54 13.89
N ILE A 18 17.51 15.79 15.16
CA ILE A 18 17.34 17.08 15.82
C ILE A 18 18.12 18.15 15.06
N SER A 19 19.42 17.95 14.79
CA SER A 19 20.22 18.94 14.07
C SER A 19 19.70 19.23 12.66
N ARG A 20 19.17 18.24 11.94
CA ARG A 20 18.56 18.47 10.62
C ARG A 20 17.24 19.22 10.73
N CYS A 21 16.35 18.78 11.61
CA CYS A 21 15.08 19.44 11.86
C CYS A 21 15.28 20.89 12.35
N GLU A 22 16.28 21.14 13.20
CA GLU A 22 16.69 22.49 13.62
C GLU A 22 17.18 23.30 12.41
N SER A 23 18.05 22.73 11.56
CA SER A 23 18.54 23.42 10.37
C SER A 23 17.45 23.71 9.32
N TYR A 24 16.37 22.92 9.33
CA TYR A 24 15.24 23.07 8.44
C TYR A 24 14.13 23.95 9.04
N GLY A 25 14.22 24.29 10.33
CA GLY A 25 13.19 25.05 11.04
C GLY A 25 11.91 24.24 11.30
N GLU A 26 12.01 22.91 11.41
CA GLU A 26 10.88 21.97 11.53
C GLU A 26 10.39 21.81 12.97
N PHE A 27 10.95 22.55 13.93
CA PHE A 27 10.46 22.60 15.30
C PHE A 27 9.46 23.76 15.43
N ASP A 28 8.27 23.44 15.95
CA ASP A 28 7.23 24.42 16.24
C ASP A 28 7.69 25.39 17.35
N GLU A 29 6.97 26.51 17.52
CA GLU A 29 7.30 27.55 18.52
C GLU A 29 7.32 27.03 19.97
N ASP A 30 6.63 25.91 20.24
CA ASP A 30 6.59 25.20 21.52
C ASP A 30 7.70 24.14 21.67
N GLY A 31 8.54 23.95 20.64
CA GLY A 31 9.61 22.96 20.60
C GLY A 31 9.18 21.55 20.15
N SER A 32 7.95 21.39 19.67
CA SER A 32 7.44 20.10 19.19
C SER A 32 7.93 19.77 17.76
N LEU A 33 8.26 18.50 17.49
CA LEU A 33 8.58 18.00 16.15
C LEU A 33 7.45 17.13 15.61
N ARG A 34 6.90 17.49 14.46
CA ARG A 34 5.86 16.72 13.78
C ARG A 34 6.46 15.92 12.63
N LEU A 35 6.24 14.60 12.64
CA LEU A 35 6.77 13.71 11.61
C LEU A 35 5.62 13.11 10.78
N PRO A 36 5.72 13.15 9.45
CA PRO A 36 4.75 12.48 8.59
C PRO A 36 4.92 10.95 8.66
N VAL A 37 3.80 10.21 8.68
CA VAL A 37 3.76 8.75 8.74
C VAL A 37 2.98 8.19 7.54
N GLU A 38 3.48 7.09 6.95
CA GLU A 38 2.80 6.34 5.88
C GLU A 38 2.63 4.86 6.30
N LYS A 39 1.40 4.32 6.29
CA LYS A 39 1.10 2.90 6.54
C LYS A 39 0.82 2.20 5.19
N THR A 40 1.56 1.13 4.85
CA THR A 40 1.25 0.31 3.65
C THR A 40 1.22 -1.18 3.99
N GLU A 41 0.03 -1.76 4.14
CA GLU A 41 -0.19 -3.19 4.28
C GLU A 41 -0.71 -3.76 2.94
N TYR A 42 -0.32 -4.99 2.56
CA TYR A 42 -0.78 -5.64 1.31
C TYR A 42 -1.39 -7.01 1.61
N SER A 43 -2.55 -7.27 1.02
CA SER A 43 -3.29 -8.53 1.11
C SER A 43 -3.57 -9.10 -0.28
N PHE A 44 -3.88 -10.40 -0.36
CA PHE A 44 -4.23 -11.06 -1.61
C PHE A 44 -5.68 -11.51 -1.59
N VAL A 45 -6.41 -11.19 -2.66
CA VAL A 45 -7.73 -11.76 -2.94
C VAL A 45 -7.58 -12.87 -3.96
N SER A 46 -8.22 -14.02 -3.72
CA SER A 46 -8.19 -15.16 -4.63
C SER A 46 -9.55 -15.39 -5.29
N ILE A 47 -9.51 -15.67 -6.58
CA ILE A 47 -10.66 -16.10 -7.39
C ILE A 47 -10.19 -17.18 -8.35
N SER A 48 -10.98 -18.24 -8.49
CA SER A 48 -10.65 -19.32 -9.41
C SER A 48 -10.97 -18.92 -10.86
N LYS A 49 -10.29 -19.55 -11.81
CA LYS A 49 -10.49 -19.26 -13.24
C LYS A 49 -11.92 -19.61 -13.67
N GLU A 50 -12.46 -20.71 -13.16
CA GLU A 50 -13.80 -21.20 -13.50
C GLU A 50 -14.86 -20.16 -13.13
N LYS A 51 -14.75 -19.57 -11.93
CA LYS A 51 -15.66 -18.49 -11.50
C LYS A 51 -15.55 -17.25 -12.38
N LEU A 52 -14.34 -16.89 -12.85
CA LEU A 52 -14.17 -15.77 -13.77
C LEU A 52 -14.85 -16.03 -15.12
N VAL A 53 -14.77 -17.26 -15.63
CA VAL A 53 -15.45 -17.66 -16.87
C VAL A 53 -16.97 -17.67 -16.70
N ASP A 54 -17.47 -18.14 -15.55
CA ASP A 54 -18.91 -18.11 -15.25
C ASP A 54 -19.42 -16.66 -15.18
N TYR A 55 -18.65 -15.75 -14.60
CA TYR A 55 -19.00 -14.33 -14.50
C TYR A 55 -19.00 -13.65 -15.87
N GLU A 56 -17.98 -13.91 -16.69
CA GLU A 56 -17.94 -13.43 -18.08
C GLU A 56 -19.15 -13.94 -18.88
N SER A 57 -19.45 -15.24 -18.78
CA SER A 57 -20.58 -15.87 -19.47
C SER A 57 -21.94 -15.31 -19.01
N GLY A 58 -22.02 -14.89 -17.74
CA GLY A 58 -23.19 -14.23 -17.16
C GLY A 58 -23.31 -12.74 -17.49
N GLY A 59 -22.39 -12.17 -18.27
CA GLY A 59 -22.38 -10.76 -18.65
C GLY A 59 -21.92 -9.82 -17.53
N MET A 60 -21.24 -10.35 -16.49
CA MET A 60 -20.72 -9.55 -15.39
C MET A 60 -19.62 -8.62 -15.89
N THR A 61 -19.71 -7.34 -15.53
CA THR A 61 -18.70 -6.36 -15.91
C THR A 61 -17.51 -6.39 -14.94
N ILE A 62 -16.40 -5.75 -15.33
CA ILE A 62 -15.24 -5.59 -14.44
C ILE A 62 -15.59 -4.77 -13.18
N LEU A 63 -16.53 -3.83 -13.28
CA LEU A 63 -17.00 -3.05 -12.14
C LEU A 63 -17.73 -3.94 -11.13
N ASP A 64 -18.62 -4.82 -11.62
CA ASP A 64 -19.33 -5.78 -10.78
C ASP A 64 -18.36 -6.76 -10.10
N LEU A 65 -17.32 -7.20 -10.82
CA LEU A 65 -16.26 -8.04 -10.26
C LEU A 65 -15.50 -7.31 -9.15
N HIS A 66 -15.12 -6.05 -9.36
CA HIS A 66 -14.38 -5.25 -8.39
C HIS A 66 -15.16 -5.12 -7.08
N GLN A 67 -16.42 -4.68 -7.17
CA GLN A 67 -17.30 -4.53 -6.00
C GLN A 67 -17.43 -5.85 -5.23
N LYS A 68 -17.58 -6.97 -5.93
CA LYS A 68 -17.71 -8.30 -5.33
C LYS A 68 -16.42 -8.79 -4.65
N LEU A 69 -15.26 -8.34 -5.10
CA LEU A 69 -13.98 -8.61 -4.44
C LEU A 69 -13.80 -7.72 -3.21
N GLU A 70 -14.24 -6.46 -3.27
CA GLU A 70 -14.24 -5.54 -2.11
C GLU A 70 -15.15 -6.06 -0.98
N GLU A 71 -16.36 -6.49 -1.30
CA GLU A 71 -17.29 -7.08 -0.33
C GLU A 71 -16.69 -8.29 0.38
N LYS A 72 -15.96 -9.16 -0.33
CA LYS A 72 -15.24 -10.30 0.27
C LYS A 72 -14.12 -9.91 1.22
N MET A 73 -13.58 -8.70 1.09
CA MET A 73 -12.51 -8.19 1.93
C MET A 73 -13.04 -7.38 3.12
N GLY A 74 -14.33 -7.02 3.12
CA GLY A 74 -14.98 -6.34 4.25
C GLY A 74 -15.00 -7.13 5.57
N ASP A 75 -14.82 -8.45 5.51
CA ASP A 75 -14.65 -9.33 6.68
C ASP A 75 -13.19 -9.39 7.20
N CYS A 76 -12.26 -8.69 6.55
CA CYS A 76 -10.85 -8.62 6.97
C CYS A 76 -10.70 -7.54 8.05
N GLU A 77 -10.00 -7.83 9.16
CA GLU A 77 -9.81 -6.94 10.33
C GLU A 77 -9.02 -5.63 10.05
N TRP A 78 -8.87 -5.24 8.78
CA TRP A 78 -8.09 -4.08 8.37
C TRP A 78 -9.05 -2.89 8.28
N SER A 79 -9.40 -2.35 9.44
CA SER A 79 -10.43 -1.32 9.61
C SER A 79 -10.15 0.02 8.93
N ASP A 80 -8.95 0.25 8.36
CA ASP A 80 -8.53 1.59 7.91
C ASP A 80 -7.67 1.60 6.62
N VAL A 81 -7.77 0.59 5.75
CA VAL A 81 -6.93 0.50 4.54
C VAL A 81 -7.77 0.60 3.28
N SER A 82 -7.51 1.61 2.44
CA SER A 82 -8.01 1.66 1.06
C SER A 82 -7.49 0.45 0.29
N ILE A 83 -8.38 -0.37 -0.25
CA ILE A 83 -7.98 -1.60 -0.92
C ILE A 83 -7.72 -1.32 -2.40
N ASP A 84 -6.45 -1.38 -2.78
CA ASP A 84 -6.01 -1.24 -4.18
C ASP A 84 -5.83 -2.64 -4.79
N ILE A 85 -6.83 -3.11 -5.56
CA ILE A 85 -6.77 -4.40 -6.26
C ILE A 85 -5.96 -4.23 -7.55
N GLN A 86 -4.68 -4.55 -7.48
CA GLN A 86 -3.76 -4.33 -8.59
C GLN A 86 -3.80 -5.46 -9.62
N MET A 87 -3.66 -5.09 -10.90
CA MET A 87 -3.40 -6.07 -11.96
C MET A 87 -2.06 -6.77 -11.75
N PRO A 88 -1.98 -8.09 -11.99
CA PRO A 88 -0.74 -8.82 -11.86
C PRO A 88 0.27 -8.28 -12.86
N LYS A 89 1.46 -7.91 -12.36
CA LYS A 89 2.57 -7.47 -13.21
C LYS A 89 3.04 -8.65 -14.07
N PRO A 90 3.41 -8.42 -15.35
CA PRO A 90 3.96 -9.47 -16.20
C PRO A 90 5.16 -10.11 -15.51
N LYS A 91 5.16 -11.44 -15.36
CA LYS A 91 6.36 -12.16 -14.94
C LYS A 91 7.33 -12.11 -16.11
N LEU A 92 8.46 -11.43 -15.94
CA LEU A 92 9.58 -11.57 -16.85
C LEU A 92 9.95 -13.06 -16.86
N ARG A 93 9.67 -13.76 -17.97
CA ARG A 93 10.21 -15.10 -18.18
C ARG A 93 11.71 -14.94 -18.32
N THR A 94 12.46 -15.24 -17.26
CA THR A 94 13.89 -15.47 -17.41
C THR A 94 14.04 -16.67 -18.34
N LYS A 95 14.35 -16.41 -19.62
CA LYS A 95 14.81 -17.46 -20.53
C LYS A 95 16.12 -17.95 -19.95
N ILE A 96 16.11 -19.12 -19.34
CA ILE A 96 17.34 -19.87 -19.06
C ILE A 96 17.77 -20.37 -20.45
N PHE A 97 18.83 -19.77 -20.99
CA PHE A 97 19.51 -20.23 -22.20
C PHE A 97 20.48 -21.35 -21.84
#